data_AF-A0A8T3WRY5-F1
#
_entry.id   AF-A0A8T3WRY5-F1
#
_cell.length_a   1.000
_cell.length_b   1.000
_cell.length_c   1.000
_cell.angle_alpha   90.00
_cell.angle_beta   90.00
_cell.angle_gamma   90.00
#
_symmetry.space_group_name_H-M   'P 1'
#
loop_
_entity.id
_entity.type
_entity.pdbx_description
1 polymer ?
#
loop_
_entity_poly.entity_id
_entity_poly.type
_entity_poly.pdbx_seq_one_letter_code
_entity_poly.pdbx_strand_id
1 'polypeptide(L)'
;MFDKNELESWISSVANKLGRECSVYMIGGGAMSFRGLKTATKDVDLIATDKNEFEALDMAILSAGFARATDLEDEFYLTALSVYEKGDSRIDVFLNEVGKMLKFSFDMKKRATLFKEYGKLKIFLASNEDIFLFKAMTPRKGDIEDCARFIREGLNYDIIYNECIEQSSENRRWYFWLFEKVCEIEEQTDMDVPIKAKLFKIVKEDWSNKPDDFLASVSNPEKHIKDKKLLQQLKEK
;
A
#
# COMPACT_ATOMS: atom_id res chain seq x y z
N MET A 1 17.28 -9.77 2.31
CA MET A 1 16.91 -8.37 2.66
C MET A 1 17.73 -7.47 1.77
N PHE A 2 17.13 -6.46 1.18
CA PHE A 2 17.80 -5.50 0.32
C PHE A 2 18.14 -4.22 1.09
N ASP A 3 19.42 -3.85 1.12
CA ASP A 3 19.83 -2.46 1.30
C ASP A 3 19.64 -1.65 -0.01
N LYS A 4 19.92 -0.34 0.03
CA LYS A 4 19.76 0.52 -1.14
C LYS A 4 20.62 0.10 -2.34
N ASN A 5 21.84 -0.36 -2.13
CA ASN A 5 22.74 -0.77 -3.21
C ASN A 5 22.31 -2.12 -3.80
N GLU A 6 21.86 -3.04 -2.97
CA GLU A 6 21.29 -4.32 -3.39
C GLU A 6 20.00 -4.12 -4.19
N LEU A 7 19.13 -3.19 -3.77
CA LEU A 7 17.96 -2.77 -4.55
C LEU A 7 18.37 -2.25 -5.94
N GLU A 8 19.31 -1.32 -6.02
CA GLU A 8 19.75 -0.75 -7.31
C GLU A 8 20.40 -1.81 -8.23
N SER A 9 21.21 -2.70 -7.66
CA SER A 9 21.85 -3.80 -8.40
C SER A 9 20.82 -4.76 -8.98
N TRP A 10 19.81 -5.12 -8.18
CA TRP A 10 18.71 -5.95 -8.62
C TRP A 10 17.87 -5.26 -9.72
N ILE A 11 17.47 -4.00 -9.53
CA ILE A 11 16.71 -3.23 -10.54
C ILE A 11 17.50 -3.20 -11.86
N SER A 12 18.81 -2.95 -11.79
CA SER A 12 19.69 -2.95 -12.96
C SER A 12 19.75 -4.31 -13.66
N SER A 13 19.76 -5.40 -12.89
CA SER A 13 19.73 -6.77 -13.42
C SER A 13 18.45 -7.04 -14.23
N VAL A 14 17.28 -6.66 -13.69
CA VAL A 14 15.98 -6.79 -14.37
C VAL A 14 15.91 -5.88 -15.60
N ALA A 15 16.33 -4.61 -15.44
CA ALA A 15 16.31 -3.62 -16.51
C ALA A 15 17.10 -4.07 -17.75
N ASN A 16 18.25 -4.71 -17.56
CA ASN A 16 19.09 -5.24 -18.64
C ASN A 16 18.45 -6.41 -19.42
N LYS A 17 17.36 -6.99 -18.92
CA LYS A 17 16.61 -8.07 -19.58
C LYS A 17 15.36 -7.57 -20.32
N LEU A 18 15.02 -6.29 -20.23
CA LEU A 18 13.84 -5.75 -20.89
C LEU A 18 13.99 -5.68 -22.40
N GLY A 19 13.01 -6.27 -23.10
CA GLY A 19 12.87 -6.16 -24.55
C GLY A 19 12.40 -4.77 -25.01
N ARG A 20 11.64 -4.06 -24.18
CA ARG A 20 10.94 -2.80 -24.49
C ARG A 20 11.00 -1.80 -23.34
N GLU A 21 10.62 -0.55 -23.61
CA GLU A 21 10.38 0.44 -22.57
C GLU A 21 9.25 -0.02 -21.63
N CYS A 22 9.46 0.19 -20.34
CA CYS A 22 8.53 -0.16 -19.27
C CYS A 22 8.61 0.88 -18.15
N SER A 23 7.45 1.38 -17.70
CA SER A 23 7.36 2.27 -16.55
C SER A 23 6.63 1.56 -15.42
N VAL A 24 7.21 1.58 -14.22
CA VAL A 24 6.62 0.95 -13.04
C VAL A 24 6.66 1.89 -11.86
N TYR A 25 5.75 1.67 -10.93
CA TYR A 25 5.59 2.50 -9.74
C TYR A 25 5.90 1.69 -8.51
N MET A 26 6.95 2.08 -7.79
CA MET A 26 7.35 1.44 -6.56
C MET A 26 6.55 1.98 -5.39
N ILE A 27 6.04 1.08 -4.56
CA ILE A 27 5.36 1.36 -3.30
C ILE A 27 6.12 0.69 -2.14
N GLY A 28 5.49 0.64 -0.96
CA GLY A 28 5.94 -0.20 0.14
C GLY A 28 7.35 0.14 0.65
N GLY A 29 8.04 -0.88 1.16
CA GLY A 29 9.34 -0.73 1.81
C GLY A 29 10.46 -0.27 0.87
N GLY A 30 10.42 -0.68 -0.40
CA GLY A 30 11.38 -0.25 -1.43
C GLY A 30 11.32 1.25 -1.69
N ALA A 31 10.12 1.80 -1.88
CA ALA A 31 9.95 3.24 -2.07
C ALA A 31 10.37 4.03 -0.83
N MET A 32 10.03 3.54 0.37
CA MET A 32 10.48 4.14 1.64
C MET A 32 12.01 4.17 1.75
N SER A 33 12.69 3.11 1.33
CA SER A 33 14.15 3.03 1.33
C SER A 33 14.79 4.09 0.44
N PHE A 34 14.31 4.22 -0.80
CA PHE A 34 14.81 5.26 -1.71
C PHE A 34 14.49 6.69 -1.26
N ARG A 35 13.42 6.87 -0.49
CA ARG A 35 13.07 8.15 0.17
C ARG A 35 13.84 8.41 1.47
N GLY A 36 14.69 7.50 1.92
CA GLY A 36 15.46 7.64 3.17
C GLY A 36 14.67 7.39 4.45
N LEU A 37 13.46 6.82 4.35
CA LEU A 37 12.56 6.54 5.47
C LEU A 37 12.76 5.14 6.08
N LYS A 38 13.57 4.29 5.42
CA LYS A 38 13.89 2.93 5.87
C LYS A 38 15.30 2.57 5.42
N THR A 39 16.05 1.86 6.25
CA THR A 39 17.43 1.47 5.94
C THR A 39 17.51 0.22 5.06
N ALA A 40 16.54 -0.69 5.19
CA ALA A 40 16.47 -1.92 4.41
C ALA A 40 15.03 -2.45 4.30
N THR A 41 14.76 -3.26 3.27
CA THR A 41 13.46 -3.92 3.05
C THR A 41 13.65 -5.37 2.64
N LYS A 42 12.72 -6.25 3.01
CA LYS A 42 12.75 -7.65 2.52
C LYS A 42 12.10 -7.79 1.15
N ASP A 43 11.11 -6.94 0.89
CA ASP A 43 10.22 -7.04 -0.25
C ASP A 43 10.32 -5.77 -1.10
N VAL A 44 10.19 -5.95 -2.42
CA VAL A 44 10.01 -4.86 -3.39
C VAL A 44 8.61 -4.96 -3.98
N ASP A 45 7.82 -3.91 -3.80
CA ASP A 45 6.47 -3.83 -4.34
C ASP A 45 6.44 -2.90 -5.55
N LEU A 46 6.09 -3.43 -6.73
CA LEU A 46 5.97 -2.70 -7.98
C LEU A 46 4.54 -2.75 -8.51
N ILE A 47 4.10 -1.66 -9.13
CA ILE A 47 2.83 -1.59 -9.83
C ILE A 47 3.12 -1.36 -11.32
N ALA A 48 2.62 -2.27 -12.14
CA ALA A 48 2.48 -2.09 -13.58
C ALA A 48 1.06 -1.57 -13.88
N THR A 49 0.94 -0.67 -14.86
CA THR A 49 -0.33 0.01 -15.12
C THR A 49 -1.09 -0.50 -16.32
N ASP A 50 -0.43 -1.31 -17.14
CA ASP A 50 -1.07 -2.09 -18.17
C ASP A 50 -0.47 -3.49 -18.27
N LYS A 51 -1.21 -4.36 -18.96
CA LYS A 51 -0.84 -5.78 -19.08
C LYS A 51 0.47 -5.97 -19.84
N ASN A 52 0.80 -5.11 -20.81
CA ASN A 52 2.03 -5.23 -21.57
C ASN A 52 3.26 -4.85 -20.73
N GLU A 53 3.15 -3.82 -19.89
CA GLU A 53 4.19 -3.48 -18.90
C GLU A 53 4.41 -4.62 -17.91
N PHE A 54 3.31 -5.21 -17.42
CA PHE A 54 3.33 -6.34 -16.51
C PHE A 54 4.02 -7.56 -17.14
N GLU A 55 3.60 -7.98 -18.34
CA GLU A 55 4.18 -9.12 -19.07
C GLU A 55 5.66 -8.88 -19.42
N ALA A 56 6.03 -7.65 -19.79
CA ALA A 56 7.42 -7.30 -20.07
C ALA A 56 8.29 -7.39 -18.81
N LEU A 57 7.78 -6.90 -17.68
CA LEU A 57 8.48 -6.95 -16.40
C LEU A 57 8.61 -8.40 -15.90
N ASP A 58 7.55 -9.19 -16.01
CA ASP A 58 7.53 -10.61 -15.67
C ASP A 58 8.64 -11.40 -16.39
N MET A 59 8.71 -11.29 -17.72
CA MET A 59 9.75 -11.97 -18.50
C MET A 59 11.16 -11.50 -18.11
N ALA A 60 11.32 -10.20 -17.80
CA ALA A 60 12.60 -9.64 -17.40
C ALA A 60 13.04 -10.12 -16.01
N ILE A 61 12.12 -10.20 -15.04
CA ILE A 61 12.38 -10.70 -13.69
C ILE A 61 12.80 -12.17 -13.73
N LEU A 62 12.09 -13.01 -14.50
CA LEU A 62 12.44 -14.42 -14.68
C LEU A 62 13.82 -14.57 -15.35
N SER A 63 14.09 -13.76 -16.37
CA SER A 63 15.39 -13.75 -17.07
C SER A 63 16.55 -13.23 -16.19
N ALA A 64 16.26 -12.50 -15.11
CA ALA A 64 17.22 -12.10 -14.09
C ALA A 64 17.47 -13.20 -13.04
N GLY A 65 16.82 -14.36 -13.18
CA GLY A 65 17.04 -15.55 -12.36
C GLY A 65 16.18 -15.60 -11.09
N PHE A 66 15.05 -14.90 -11.07
CA PHE A 66 14.00 -15.13 -10.06
C PHE A 66 13.10 -16.28 -10.51
N ALA A 67 12.56 -17.01 -9.54
CA ALA A 67 11.48 -17.96 -9.77
C ALA A 67 10.15 -17.34 -9.34
N ARG A 68 9.03 -17.72 -9.98
CA ARG A 68 7.72 -17.42 -9.40
C ARG A 68 7.58 -18.22 -8.11
N ALA A 69 7.04 -17.61 -7.06
CA ALA A 69 6.61 -18.35 -5.88
C ALA A 69 5.47 -19.29 -6.33
N THR A 70 5.78 -20.57 -6.46
CA THR A 70 4.86 -21.58 -6.99
C THR A 70 3.83 -21.95 -5.93
N ASP A 71 2.78 -21.12 -5.82
CA ASP A 71 1.45 -21.50 -5.33
C ASP A 71 0.40 -20.44 -5.71
N LEU A 72 0.20 -20.25 -7.03
CA LEU A 72 -0.67 -19.22 -7.62
C LEU A 72 -2.01 -19.80 -8.12
N GLU A 73 -2.60 -20.80 -7.45
CA GLU A 73 -3.86 -21.44 -7.89
C GLU A 73 -5.08 -20.49 -7.90
N ASP A 74 -5.01 -19.33 -7.24
CA ASP A 74 -6.02 -18.25 -7.39
C ASP A 74 -5.68 -17.41 -8.62
N GLU A 75 -6.62 -17.34 -9.58
CA GLU A 75 -6.55 -16.54 -10.81
C GLU A 75 -6.15 -15.08 -10.56
N PHE A 76 -6.43 -14.53 -9.37
CA PHE A 76 -5.92 -13.23 -8.94
C PHE A 76 -4.39 -13.16 -8.90
N TYR A 77 -3.72 -14.19 -8.37
CA TYR A 77 -2.26 -14.30 -8.37
C TYR A 77 -1.68 -14.68 -9.74
N LEU A 78 -2.52 -14.91 -10.74
CA LEU A 78 -2.10 -15.14 -12.12
C LEU A 78 -2.29 -13.90 -13.00
N THR A 79 -3.22 -13.01 -12.64
CA THR A 79 -3.66 -11.91 -13.51
C THR A 79 -3.47 -10.52 -12.92
N ALA A 80 -3.42 -10.39 -11.60
CA ALA A 80 -3.38 -9.10 -10.90
C ALA A 80 -2.19 -8.93 -9.95
N LEU A 81 -1.51 -10.02 -9.60
CA LEU A 81 -0.30 -10.02 -8.78
C LEU A 81 0.62 -11.14 -9.27
N SER A 82 1.92 -10.93 -9.33
CA SER A 82 2.91 -12.00 -9.43
C SER A 82 3.99 -11.82 -8.39
N VAL A 83 4.31 -12.91 -7.69
CA VAL A 83 5.31 -12.95 -6.63
C VAL A 83 6.52 -13.71 -7.13
N TYR A 84 7.70 -13.11 -6.97
CA TYR A 84 8.96 -13.66 -7.44
C TYR A 84 9.97 -13.74 -6.30
N GLU A 85 10.72 -14.84 -6.24
CA GLU A 85 11.67 -15.11 -5.18
C GLU A 85 13.06 -15.49 -5.73
N LYS A 86 14.11 -15.06 -5.04
CA LYS A 86 15.50 -15.42 -5.31
C LYS A 86 16.33 -15.37 -4.02
N GLY A 87 16.52 -16.52 -3.37
CA GLY A 87 17.05 -16.55 -2.00
C GLY A 87 16.11 -15.82 -1.05
N ASP A 88 16.63 -14.95 -0.18
CA ASP A 88 15.83 -14.16 0.78
C ASP A 88 15.22 -12.87 0.18
N SER A 89 15.16 -12.80 -1.15
CA SER A 89 14.69 -11.62 -1.89
C SER A 89 13.34 -11.91 -2.51
N ARG A 90 12.39 -10.99 -2.34
CA ARG A 90 11.03 -11.08 -2.87
C ARG A 90 10.62 -9.84 -3.65
N ILE A 91 9.92 -10.04 -4.76
CA ILE A 91 9.32 -8.98 -5.58
C ILE A 91 7.85 -9.30 -5.76
N ASP A 92 7.00 -8.33 -5.44
CA ASP A 92 5.57 -8.38 -5.71
C ASP A 92 5.26 -7.39 -6.83
N VAL A 93 4.75 -7.87 -7.96
CA VAL A 93 4.31 -7.03 -9.08
C VAL A 93 2.79 -7.06 -9.13
N PHE A 94 2.16 -5.91 -8.91
CA PHE A 94 0.72 -5.73 -9.00
C PHE A 94 0.32 -5.14 -10.35
N LEU A 95 -0.80 -5.59 -10.93
CA LEU A 95 -1.42 -4.97 -12.11
C LEU A 95 -2.60 -4.11 -11.66
N ASN A 96 -2.43 -2.79 -11.71
CA ASN A 96 -3.45 -1.76 -11.42
C ASN A 96 -4.10 -1.74 -10.03
N GLU A 97 -4.22 -2.86 -9.32
CA GLU A 97 -4.87 -2.96 -8.01
C GLU A 97 -3.98 -3.70 -7.02
N VAL A 98 -3.86 -3.16 -5.80
CA VAL A 98 -2.99 -3.70 -4.76
C VAL A 98 -3.83 -4.49 -3.77
N GLY A 99 -3.58 -5.80 -3.70
CA GLY A 99 -4.15 -6.70 -2.67
C GLY A 99 -5.68 -6.85 -2.69
N LYS A 100 -6.35 -6.72 -3.85
CA LYS A 100 -7.82 -6.66 -3.99
C LYS A 100 -8.47 -5.48 -3.22
N MET A 101 -7.69 -4.47 -2.86
CA MET A 101 -8.12 -3.31 -2.08
C MET A 101 -8.21 -2.08 -2.96
N LEU A 102 -7.14 -1.27 -2.95
CA LEU A 102 -7.09 0.00 -3.64
C LEU A 102 -6.47 -0.14 -5.02
N LYS A 103 -7.04 0.58 -5.98
CA LYS A 103 -6.46 0.77 -7.30
C LYS A 103 -5.35 1.80 -7.22
N PHE A 104 -4.36 1.65 -8.10
CA PHE A 104 -3.38 2.68 -8.37
C PHE A 104 -3.98 3.69 -9.35
N SER A 105 -4.64 4.69 -8.79
CA SER A 105 -5.47 5.64 -9.54
C SER A 105 -4.65 6.54 -10.47
N PHE A 106 -5.35 7.25 -11.35
CA PHE A 106 -4.71 8.23 -12.22
C PHE A 106 -4.05 9.36 -11.42
N ASP A 107 -4.66 9.79 -10.33
CA ASP A 107 -4.10 10.88 -9.52
C ASP A 107 -2.92 10.39 -8.66
N MET A 108 -2.91 9.12 -8.22
CA MET A 108 -1.71 8.50 -7.65
C MET A 108 -0.54 8.49 -8.65
N LYS A 109 -0.80 8.16 -9.92
CA LYS A 109 0.24 8.21 -10.99
C LYS A 109 0.80 9.62 -11.18
N LYS A 110 -0.05 10.65 -11.17
CA LYS A 110 0.39 12.05 -11.29
C LYS A 110 1.27 12.51 -10.13
N ARG A 111 0.98 12.02 -8.92
CA ARG A 111 1.76 12.34 -7.71
C ARG A 111 3.08 11.58 -7.65
N ALA A 112 3.20 10.48 -8.38
CA ALA A 112 4.43 9.70 -8.41
C ALA A 112 5.57 10.47 -9.07
N THR A 113 6.77 10.33 -8.50
CA THR A 113 7.96 11.05 -8.95
C THR A 113 8.93 10.07 -9.61
N LEU A 114 9.44 10.40 -10.80
CA LEU A 114 10.52 9.62 -11.42
C LEU A 114 11.73 9.60 -10.49
N PHE A 115 12.14 8.41 -10.05
CA PHE A 115 13.34 8.24 -9.24
C PHE A 115 14.57 8.08 -10.12
N LYS A 116 14.52 7.12 -11.05
CA LYS A 116 15.65 6.82 -11.92
C LYS A 116 15.21 6.03 -13.15
N GLU A 117 15.97 6.24 -14.23
CA GLU A 117 15.90 5.43 -15.44
C GLU A 117 17.08 4.46 -15.47
N TYR A 118 16.78 3.18 -15.66
CA TYR A 118 17.74 2.10 -15.85
C TYR A 118 17.58 1.58 -17.28
N GLY A 119 18.21 2.25 -18.24
CA GLY A 119 18.03 1.93 -19.67
C GLY A 119 16.56 2.04 -20.08
N LYS A 120 15.91 0.91 -20.36
CA LYS A 120 14.50 0.84 -20.77
C LYS A 120 13.49 0.83 -19.61
N LEU A 121 13.96 0.70 -18.37
CA LEU A 121 13.11 0.67 -17.18
C LEU A 121 13.05 2.05 -16.52
N LYS A 122 11.85 2.59 -16.36
CA LYS A 122 11.62 3.80 -15.56
C LYS A 122 10.98 3.41 -14.23
N ILE A 123 11.63 3.78 -13.13
CA ILE A 123 11.10 3.58 -11.78
C ILE A 123 10.56 4.91 -11.25
N PHE A 124 9.26 4.94 -11.00
CA PHE A 124 8.59 6.02 -10.28
C PHE A 124 8.39 5.61 -8.82
N LEU A 125 8.47 6.56 -7.88
CA LEU A 125 8.11 6.33 -6.48
C LEU A 125 6.74 6.94 -6.23
N ALA A 126 5.81 6.16 -5.69
CA ALA A 126 4.54 6.68 -5.19
C ALA A 126 4.77 7.73 -4.09
N SER A 127 3.82 8.63 -3.90
CA SER A 127 3.88 9.67 -2.86
C SER A 127 3.82 9.06 -1.46
N ASN A 128 4.23 9.83 -0.45
CA ASN A 128 4.15 9.37 0.95
C ASN A 128 2.70 9.13 1.36
N GLU A 129 1.78 9.97 0.90
CA GLU A 129 0.34 9.86 1.12
C GLU A 129 -0.24 8.57 0.54
N ASP A 130 0.15 8.21 -0.68
CA ASP A 130 -0.34 7.00 -1.34
C ASP A 130 0.23 5.74 -0.68
N ILE A 131 1.53 5.75 -0.32
CA ILE A 131 2.15 4.62 0.40
C ILE A 131 1.53 4.45 1.79
N PHE A 132 1.28 5.55 2.50
CA PHE A 132 0.55 5.53 3.78
C PHE A 132 -0.83 4.89 3.60
N LEU A 133 -1.59 5.31 2.58
CA LEU A 133 -2.93 4.79 2.35
C LEU A 133 -2.92 3.29 2.02
N PHE A 134 -2.01 2.81 1.17
CA PHE A 134 -1.86 1.37 0.90
C PHE A 134 -1.54 0.57 2.17
N LYS A 135 -0.60 1.06 2.98
CA LYS A 135 -0.23 0.42 4.26
C LYS A 135 -1.38 0.42 5.25
N ALA A 136 -2.18 1.48 5.26
CA ALA A 136 -3.30 1.60 6.16
C ALA A 136 -4.40 0.56 5.90
N MET A 137 -4.49 0.03 4.67
CA MET A 137 -5.46 -1.00 4.31
C MET A 137 -5.04 -2.41 4.75
N THR A 138 -3.80 -2.64 5.18
CA THR A 138 -3.33 -3.98 5.56
C THR A 138 -3.37 -4.22 7.08
N PRO A 139 -3.58 -5.48 7.53
CA PRO A 139 -3.56 -5.84 8.95
C PRO A 139 -2.13 -6.06 9.50
N ARG A 140 -1.06 -5.82 8.72
CA ARG A 140 0.31 -6.19 9.13
C ARG A 140 0.80 -5.28 10.23
N LYS A 141 1.24 -5.86 11.37
CA LYS A 141 1.76 -5.11 12.53
C LYS A 141 2.89 -4.13 12.17
N GLY A 142 3.80 -4.54 11.27
CA GLY A 142 4.91 -3.69 10.83
C GLY A 142 4.46 -2.42 10.06
N ASP A 143 3.24 -2.38 9.53
CA ASP A 143 2.73 -1.22 8.81
C ASP A 143 2.37 -0.07 9.76
N ILE A 144 2.09 -0.33 11.05
CA ILE A 144 1.82 0.74 12.03
C ILE A 144 3.06 1.61 12.24
N GLU A 145 4.24 0.99 12.40
CA GLU A 145 5.49 1.73 12.55
C GLU A 145 5.83 2.53 11.29
N ASP A 146 5.64 1.94 10.10
CA ASP A 146 5.87 2.62 8.83
C ASP A 146 4.88 3.81 8.66
N CYS A 147 3.59 3.63 8.98
CA CYS A 147 2.59 4.70 9.00
C CYS A 147 2.97 5.83 9.98
N ALA A 148 3.44 5.49 11.17
CA ALA A 148 3.89 6.46 12.17
C ALA A 148 5.08 7.29 11.67
N ARG A 149 6.00 6.69 10.90
CA ARG A 149 7.10 7.45 10.26
C ARG A 149 6.55 8.47 9.28
N PHE A 150 5.64 8.08 8.39
CA PHE A 150 5.03 9.03 7.46
C PHE A 150 4.32 10.18 8.17
N ILE A 151 3.58 9.92 9.25
CA ILE A 151 2.93 10.97 10.03
C ILE A 151 3.97 11.96 10.60
N ARG A 152 5.12 11.48 11.09
CA ARG A 152 6.19 12.35 11.63
C ARG A 152 6.84 13.23 10.56
N GLU A 153 7.02 12.70 9.34
CA GLU A 153 7.56 13.46 8.21
C GLU A 153 6.58 14.51 7.67
N GLY A 154 5.31 14.40 8.04
CA GLY A 154 4.23 15.25 7.55
C GLY A 154 3.54 14.64 6.35
N LEU A 155 2.21 14.59 6.43
CA LEU A 155 1.34 14.10 5.36
C LEU A 155 0.33 15.17 4.98
N ASN A 156 0.01 15.25 3.69
CA ASN A 156 -1.18 15.95 3.25
C ASN A 156 -2.41 15.05 3.41
N TYR A 157 -3.12 15.22 4.53
CA TYR A 157 -4.30 14.42 4.86
C TYR A 157 -5.49 14.62 3.91
N ASP A 158 -5.56 15.74 3.17
CA ASP A 158 -6.62 15.92 2.18
C ASP A 158 -6.41 15.01 0.97
N ILE A 159 -5.16 14.75 0.55
CA ILE A 159 -4.86 13.77 -0.49
C ILE A 159 -5.32 12.38 -0.05
N ILE A 160 -4.95 11.96 1.16
CA ILE A 160 -5.32 10.65 1.72
C ILE A 160 -6.85 10.52 1.83
N TYR A 161 -7.51 11.55 2.36
CA TYR A 161 -8.96 11.56 2.50
C TYR A 161 -9.64 11.45 1.13
N ASN A 162 -9.30 12.33 0.19
CA ASN A 162 -9.96 12.39 -1.11
C ASN A 162 -9.78 11.09 -1.88
N GLU A 163 -8.56 10.54 -1.92
CA GLU A 163 -8.30 9.26 -2.58
C GLU A 163 -9.08 8.10 -1.93
N CYS A 164 -9.16 8.06 -0.60
CA CYS A 164 -9.95 7.06 0.11
C CYS A 164 -11.45 7.15 -0.22
N ILE A 165 -11.99 8.37 -0.28
CA ILE A 165 -13.40 8.60 -0.64
C ILE A 165 -13.67 8.26 -2.11
N GLU A 166 -12.82 8.71 -3.03
CA GLU A 166 -12.97 8.47 -4.47
C GLU A 166 -12.92 6.98 -4.83
N GLN A 167 -12.11 6.20 -4.12
CA GLN A 167 -12.05 4.75 -4.30
C GLN A 167 -13.10 3.98 -3.48
N SER A 168 -13.83 4.65 -2.59
CA SER A 168 -14.91 4.04 -1.84
C SER A 168 -16.18 3.91 -2.69
N SER A 169 -16.94 2.85 -2.47
CA SER A 169 -18.21 2.57 -3.13
C SER A 169 -19.18 1.89 -2.15
N GLU A 170 -20.42 1.68 -2.57
CA GLU A 170 -21.42 0.95 -1.78
C GLU A 170 -20.98 -0.46 -1.36
N ASN A 171 -20.07 -1.09 -2.11
CA ASN A 171 -19.57 -2.43 -1.80
C ASN A 171 -18.22 -2.40 -1.07
N ARG A 172 -17.50 -1.28 -1.10
CA ARG A 172 -16.15 -1.15 -0.52
C ARG A 172 -16.00 0.22 0.13
N ARG A 173 -16.28 0.29 1.43
CA ARG A 173 -16.29 1.53 2.22
C ARG A 173 -14.95 1.73 2.94
N TRP A 174 -13.88 2.03 2.18
CA TRP A 174 -12.50 2.04 2.68
C TRP A 174 -12.28 2.98 3.86
N TYR A 175 -13.08 4.03 3.99
CA TYR A 175 -12.98 4.97 5.11
C TYR A 175 -13.28 4.33 6.49
N PHE A 176 -14.01 3.20 6.56
CA PHE A 176 -14.13 2.44 7.81
C PHE A 176 -12.78 1.84 8.20
N TRP A 177 -12.11 1.17 7.26
CA TRP A 177 -10.78 0.57 7.46
C TRP A 177 -9.70 1.61 7.73
N LEU A 178 -9.73 2.74 7.02
CA LEU A 178 -8.82 3.84 7.28
C LEU A 178 -9.03 4.43 8.67
N PHE A 179 -10.29 4.61 9.11
CA PHE A 179 -10.59 5.09 10.45
C PHE A 179 -10.12 4.12 11.53
N GLU A 180 -10.37 2.83 11.34
CA GLU A 180 -9.90 1.77 12.24
C GLU A 180 -8.37 1.79 12.37
N LYS A 181 -7.65 1.84 11.25
CA LYS A 181 -6.20 1.92 11.26
C LYS A 181 -5.69 3.17 11.98
N VAL A 182 -6.34 4.31 11.76
CA VAL A 182 -6.00 5.55 12.46
C VAL A 182 -6.16 5.36 13.97
N CYS A 183 -7.24 4.73 14.44
CA CYS A 183 -7.42 4.42 15.85
C CYS A 183 -6.31 3.49 16.39
N GLU A 184 -5.93 2.45 15.63
CA GLU A 184 -4.82 1.56 16.00
C GLU A 184 -3.49 2.31 16.14
N ILE A 185 -3.18 3.22 15.20
CA ILE A 185 -1.95 4.02 15.23
C ILE A 185 -1.92 4.87 16.50
N GLU A 186 -3.00 5.56 16.85
CA GLU A 186 -3.06 6.39 18.05
C GLU A 186 -2.99 5.58 19.36
N GLU A 187 -3.46 4.33 19.37
CA GLU A 187 -3.31 3.43 20.54
C GLU A 187 -1.88 2.93 20.71
N GLN A 188 -1.16 2.73 19.61
CA GLN A 188 0.16 2.08 19.64
C GLN A 188 1.34 3.05 19.59
N THR A 189 1.12 4.31 19.24
CA THR A 189 2.20 5.28 19.02
C THR A 189 2.09 6.57 19.82
N ASP A 190 1.02 6.73 20.63
CA ASP A 190 0.66 7.97 21.35
C ASP A 190 0.61 9.24 20.47
N MET A 191 0.54 9.05 19.14
CA MET A 191 0.41 10.14 18.17
C MET A 191 -1.06 10.51 18.02
N ASP A 192 -1.35 11.78 17.75
CA ASP A 192 -2.65 12.21 17.25
C ASP A 192 -2.60 12.24 15.71
N VAL A 193 -3.61 11.66 15.05
CA VAL A 193 -3.69 11.69 13.58
C VAL A 193 -4.76 12.70 13.12
N PRO A 194 -4.37 13.84 12.51
CA PRO A 194 -5.29 14.94 12.18
C PRO A 194 -6.53 14.56 11.34
N ILE A 195 -6.40 13.56 10.46
CA ILE A 195 -7.50 13.11 9.60
C ILE A 195 -8.65 12.41 10.36
N LYS A 196 -8.42 11.96 11.61
CA LYS A 196 -9.36 11.13 12.38
C LYS A 196 -10.75 11.77 12.50
N ALA A 197 -10.81 13.04 12.86
CA ALA A 197 -12.08 13.74 13.05
C ALA A 197 -12.87 13.84 11.73
N LYS A 198 -12.18 14.04 10.60
CA LYS A 198 -12.77 14.10 9.26
C LYS A 198 -13.31 12.74 8.84
N LEU A 199 -12.56 11.66 9.06
CA LEU A 199 -13.01 10.28 8.79
C LEU A 199 -14.18 9.87 9.69
N PHE A 200 -14.14 10.23 10.97
CA PHE A 200 -15.22 9.86 11.89
C PHE A 200 -16.56 10.45 11.47
N LYS A 201 -16.56 11.63 10.85
CA LYS A 201 -17.79 12.25 10.33
C LYS A 201 -18.48 11.34 9.32
N ILE A 202 -17.76 10.84 8.30
CA ILE A 202 -18.34 9.95 7.29
C ILE A 202 -18.67 8.56 7.85
N VAL A 203 -17.80 8.02 8.73
CA VAL A 203 -18.06 6.75 9.44
C VAL A 203 -19.36 6.82 10.25
N LYS A 204 -19.63 7.96 10.90
CA LYS A 204 -20.86 8.18 11.65
C LYS A 204 -22.08 8.33 10.73
N GLU A 205 -21.93 9.03 9.60
CA GLU A 205 -23.00 9.19 8.61
C GLU A 205 -23.39 7.85 7.97
N ASP A 206 -22.42 6.96 7.70
CA ASP A 206 -22.66 5.66 7.07
C ASP A 206 -22.68 4.47 8.06
N TRP A 207 -22.88 4.75 9.35
CA TRP A 207 -22.71 3.78 10.43
C TRP A 207 -23.56 2.51 10.29
N SER A 208 -24.76 2.63 9.70
CA SER A 208 -25.66 1.50 9.44
C SER A 208 -25.05 0.45 8.50
N ASN A 209 -24.07 0.85 7.69
CA ASN A 209 -23.41 0.00 6.71
C ASN A 209 -21.97 -0.39 7.12
N LYS A 210 -21.62 -0.25 8.39
CA LYS A 210 -20.30 -0.65 8.91
C LYS A 210 -20.07 -2.17 8.71
N PRO A 211 -18.84 -2.59 8.37
CA PRO A 211 -18.48 -4.01 8.34
C PRO A 211 -18.69 -4.74 9.68
N ASP A 212 -18.91 -6.05 9.61
CA ASP A 212 -19.12 -6.91 10.79
C ASP A 212 -17.86 -7.06 11.65
N ASP A 213 -16.70 -6.78 11.09
CA ASP A 213 -15.40 -6.79 11.75
C ASP A 213 -14.85 -5.37 11.98
N PHE A 214 -15.67 -4.32 11.76
CA PHE A 214 -15.27 -2.94 12.03
C PHE A 214 -14.87 -2.72 13.50
N LEU A 215 -13.68 -2.15 13.68
CA LEU A 215 -12.95 -1.90 14.94
C LEU A 215 -12.52 -3.17 15.69
N ALA A 216 -12.51 -4.35 15.05
CA ALA A 216 -12.09 -5.58 15.69
C ALA A 216 -10.60 -5.56 16.13
N SER A 217 -9.76 -4.76 15.46
CA SER A 217 -8.35 -4.60 15.80
C SER A 217 -8.07 -3.54 16.89
N VAL A 218 -9.05 -2.70 17.22
CA VAL A 218 -8.89 -1.57 18.13
C VAL A 218 -9.21 -2.01 19.55
N SER A 219 -8.25 -1.84 20.47
CA SER A 219 -8.36 -2.38 21.83
C SER A 219 -9.30 -1.56 22.72
N ASN A 220 -9.38 -0.24 22.52
CA ASN A 220 -10.21 0.65 23.34
C ASN A 220 -11.10 1.57 22.47
N PRO A 221 -12.13 1.04 21.76
CA PRO A 221 -12.99 1.82 20.88
C PRO A 221 -13.63 3.05 21.53
N GLU A 222 -13.90 3.00 22.84
CA GLU A 222 -14.44 4.12 23.63
C GLU A 222 -13.52 5.34 23.74
N LYS A 223 -12.20 5.16 23.53
CA LYS A 223 -11.24 6.28 23.43
C LYS A 223 -11.51 7.10 22.16
N HIS A 224 -11.95 6.44 21.10
CA HIS A 224 -12.09 7.01 19.76
C HIS A 224 -13.50 7.44 19.42
N ILE A 225 -14.50 6.71 19.93
CA ILE A 225 -15.93 6.95 19.68
C ILE A 225 -16.58 7.42 20.97
N LYS A 226 -16.87 8.71 21.07
CA LYS A 226 -17.52 9.31 22.25
C LYS A 226 -19.04 9.10 22.29
N ASP A 227 -19.65 8.69 21.17
CA ASP A 227 -21.09 8.49 21.06
C ASP A 227 -21.50 7.15 21.68
N LYS A 228 -22.14 7.22 22.85
CA LYS A 228 -22.55 6.03 23.63
C LYS A 228 -23.50 5.11 22.86
N LYS A 229 -24.36 5.65 21.99
CA LYS A 229 -25.30 4.83 21.19
C LYS A 229 -24.53 4.00 20.16
N LEU A 230 -23.54 4.60 19.51
CA LEU A 230 -22.69 3.91 18.53
C LEU A 230 -21.85 2.84 19.22
N LEU A 231 -21.25 3.14 20.38
CA LEU A 231 -20.51 2.16 21.17
C LEU A 231 -21.37 0.96 21.61
N GLN A 232 -22.63 1.19 21.97
CA GLN A 232 -23.55 0.11 22.34
C GLN A 232 -23.78 -0.84 21.15
N GLN A 233 -23.98 -0.28 19.94
CA GLN A 233 -24.18 -1.06 18.71
C GLN A 233 -22.93 -1.87 18.27
N LEU A 234 -21.75 -1.56 18.80
CA LEU A 234 -20.55 -2.40 18.60
C LEU A 234 -20.58 -3.65 19.51
N LYS A 235 -21.23 -3.57 20.67
CA LYS A 235 -21.29 -4.65 21.69
C LYS A 235 -22.46 -5.61 21.49
N GLU A 236 -23.45 -5.22 20.69
CA GLU A 236 -24.66 -6.01 20.40
C GLU A 236 -24.44 -7.06 19.28
N LYS A 237 -23.18 -7.44 19.02
CA LYS A 237 -22.80 -8.52 18.09
C LYS A 237 -22.70 -9.86 18.82
#